data_AF-A0A644WN43-F1
#
_entry.id   AF-A0A644WN43-F1
#
_cell.length_a   1.000
_cell.length_b   1.000
_cell.length_c   1.000
_cell.angle_alpha   90.00
_cell.angle_beta   90.00
_cell.angle_gamma   90.00
#
_symmetry.space_group_name_H-M   'P 1'
#
loop_
_entity.id
_entity.type
_entity.pdbx_description
1 polymer ?
#
loop_
_entity_poly.entity_id
_entity_poly.type
_entity_poly.pdbx_seq_one_letter_code
_entity_poly.pdbx_strand_id
1 'polypeptide(L)'
;MFITTIIINRLKSIFQCKYLAVTIIVLSSSCKKGSEQRHYESYKAEIEALITYFSKIVPQDKIIEIEFIDDNHLDRLQITDIDTIWVKNDSFYLSSYPQFSEWDIYISKDIPDSILSELNWNKQTFKTLKSKLDAAGCISINNESPIILGHKRNLLGMTSYYVYKKTDPNTLKQIKNASTELHFFCDSVAWYYDTGAL
;
A
#
# COMPACT_ATOMS: atom_id res chain seq x y z
N MET A 1 -1.29 23.51 -77.69
CA MET A 1 -2.40 24.23 -77.05
C MET A 1 -2.88 23.36 -75.89
N PHE A 2 -2.43 23.71 -74.67
CA PHE A 2 -3.09 23.61 -73.36
C PHE A 2 -4.17 22.51 -73.20
N ILE A 3 -4.10 21.56 -72.28
CA ILE A 3 -4.16 21.79 -70.82
C ILE A 3 -3.44 20.67 -70.06
N THR A 4 -2.51 21.12 -69.21
CA THR A 4 -1.84 20.47 -68.10
C THR A 4 -2.82 20.13 -66.96
N THR A 5 -2.58 19.02 -66.27
CA THR A 5 -2.88 18.81 -64.83
C THR A 5 -4.37 18.67 -64.45
N ILE A 6 -4.66 17.81 -63.44
CA ILE A 6 -5.99 17.39 -62.93
C ILE A 6 -6.51 16.17 -63.73
N ILE A 7 -6.32 14.90 -63.36
CA ILE A 7 -6.64 14.23 -62.09
C ILE A 7 -5.65 13.06 -61.90
N ILE A 8 -4.42 13.36 -61.52
CA ILE A 8 -3.61 12.48 -60.68
C ILE A 8 -4.09 12.76 -59.24
N ASN A 9 -5.29 12.28 -58.90
CA ASN A 9 -5.86 12.26 -57.54
C ASN A 9 -7.34 11.89 -57.62
N ARG A 10 -7.65 10.61 -57.78
CA ARG A 10 -8.72 9.94 -57.04
C ARG A 10 -8.69 8.45 -57.33
N LEU A 11 -8.55 7.70 -56.25
CA LEU A 11 -8.88 6.29 -56.15
C LEU A 11 -7.78 5.28 -56.55
N LYS A 12 -6.53 5.58 -56.14
CA LYS A 12 -5.70 4.58 -55.43
C LYS A 12 -6.33 4.23 -54.06
N SER A 13 -7.61 3.87 -54.04
CA SER A 13 -8.44 3.77 -52.82
C SER A 13 -8.90 2.34 -52.54
N ILE A 14 -8.30 1.34 -53.19
CA ILE A 14 -8.54 -0.07 -52.85
C ILE A 14 -7.20 -0.82 -52.88
N PHE A 15 -6.11 -0.12 -52.55
CA PHE A 15 -4.86 -0.77 -52.17
C PHE A 15 -4.98 -1.20 -50.70
N GLN A 16 -4.84 -2.50 -50.48
CA GLN A 16 -4.37 -3.09 -49.21
C GLN A 16 -5.33 -3.07 -48.02
N CYS A 17 -6.58 -3.45 -48.24
CA CYS A 17 -7.34 -4.11 -47.18
C CYS A 17 -6.98 -5.61 -47.19
N LYS A 18 -6.40 -6.10 -46.08
CA LYS A 18 -6.44 -7.47 -45.53
C LYS A 18 -5.14 -8.24 -45.32
N TYR A 19 -3.98 -7.78 -45.82
CA TYR A 19 -2.70 -8.47 -45.57
C TYR A 19 -1.66 -7.66 -44.81
N LEU A 20 -2.11 -6.66 -44.06
CA LEU A 20 -1.40 -6.25 -42.84
C LEU A 20 -2.19 -6.83 -41.66
N ALA A 21 -2.23 -8.16 -41.58
CA ALA A 21 -2.21 -8.81 -40.28
C ALA A 21 -0.86 -8.41 -39.69
N VAL A 22 -0.87 -7.21 -39.11
CA VAL A 22 0.10 -6.73 -38.16
C VAL A 22 -0.04 -7.70 -37.00
N THR A 23 0.62 -8.85 -37.12
CA THR A 23 1.12 -9.60 -35.98
C THR A 23 2.19 -8.69 -35.38
N ILE A 24 1.75 -7.59 -34.75
CA ILE A 24 2.39 -7.15 -33.53
C ILE A 24 2.14 -8.35 -32.60
N ILE A 25 3.03 -9.33 -32.71
CA ILE A 25 3.46 -10.10 -31.56
C ILE A 25 3.99 -8.99 -30.67
N VAL A 26 3.12 -8.45 -29.81
CA VAL A 26 3.57 -7.70 -28.66
C VAL A 26 4.34 -8.78 -27.92
N LEU A 27 5.65 -8.81 -28.16
CA LEU A 27 6.61 -9.25 -27.18
C LEU A 27 6.44 -8.29 -26.02
N SER A 28 5.32 -8.40 -25.31
CA SER A 28 5.34 -8.21 -23.88
C SER A 28 6.20 -9.38 -23.44
N SER A 29 7.51 -9.15 -23.42
CA SER A 29 8.35 -9.70 -22.38
C SER A 29 7.65 -9.29 -21.09
N SER A 30 6.63 -10.06 -20.71
CA SER A 30 6.05 -10.03 -19.40
C SER A 30 7.20 -10.51 -18.54
N CYS A 31 8.01 -9.55 -18.07
CA CYS A 31 8.67 -9.71 -16.80
C CYS A 31 7.54 -10.21 -15.90
N LYS A 32 7.54 -11.51 -15.60
CA LYS A 32 6.50 -12.13 -14.81
C LYS A 32 6.57 -11.40 -13.47
N LYS A 33 5.64 -10.47 -13.27
CA LYS A 33 5.53 -9.73 -12.01
C LYS A 33 5.44 -10.76 -10.88
N GLY A 34 6.02 -10.48 -9.72
CA GLY A 34 5.82 -11.35 -8.55
C GLY A 34 4.34 -11.49 -8.21
N SER A 35 3.95 -12.49 -7.44
CA SER A 35 2.57 -12.61 -6.93
C SER A 35 2.15 -11.36 -6.16
N GLU A 36 3.08 -10.79 -5.42
CA GLU A 36 2.96 -9.66 -4.52
C GLU A 36 2.74 -8.39 -5.34
N GLN A 37 3.54 -8.19 -6.40
CA GLN A 37 3.34 -7.10 -7.33
C GLN A 37 2.00 -7.21 -8.06
N ARG A 38 1.61 -8.41 -8.53
CA ARG A 38 0.30 -8.60 -9.18
C ARG A 38 -0.85 -8.29 -8.24
N HIS A 39 -0.77 -8.72 -6.99
CA HIS A 39 -1.77 -8.42 -5.97
C HIS A 39 -1.88 -6.92 -5.77
N TYR A 40 -0.77 -6.25 -5.44
CA TYR A 40 -0.76 -4.81 -5.19
C TYR A 40 -1.36 -4.03 -6.37
N GLU A 41 -0.98 -4.37 -7.60
CA GLU A 41 -1.51 -3.71 -8.80
C GLU A 41 -2.99 -3.98 -9.03
N SER A 42 -3.49 -5.18 -8.70
CA SER A 42 -4.89 -5.55 -8.86
C SER A 42 -5.81 -4.87 -7.85
N TYR A 43 -5.29 -4.55 -6.66
CA TYR A 43 -6.02 -3.92 -5.54
C TYR A 43 -5.57 -2.49 -5.25
N LYS A 44 -4.90 -1.85 -6.22
CA LYS A 44 -4.24 -0.55 -6.00
C LYS A 44 -5.24 0.52 -5.53
N ALA A 45 -6.43 0.57 -6.13
CA ALA A 45 -7.45 1.56 -5.78
C ALA A 45 -7.97 1.35 -4.35
N GLU A 46 -8.18 0.10 -3.96
CA GLU A 46 -8.64 -0.30 -2.64
C GLU A 46 -7.58 -0.05 -1.57
N ILE A 47 -6.31 -0.34 -1.87
CA ILE A 47 -5.16 0.00 -1.02
C ILE A 47 -5.05 1.52 -0.82
N GLU A 48 -5.18 2.31 -1.89
CA GLU A 48 -5.16 3.77 -1.80
C GLU A 48 -6.34 4.32 -0.98
N ALA A 49 -7.53 3.74 -1.15
CA ALA A 49 -8.72 4.08 -0.37
C ALA A 49 -8.59 3.69 1.12
N LEU A 50 -7.97 2.55 1.42
CA LEU A 50 -7.63 2.10 2.77
C LEU A 50 -6.67 3.09 3.44
N ILE A 51 -5.53 3.39 2.79
CA ILE A 51 -4.54 4.34 3.31
C ILE A 51 -5.17 5.70 3.60
N THR A 52 -5.99 6.19 2.67
CA THR A 52 -6.67 7.49 2.79
C THR A 52 -7.65 7.50 3.95
N TYR A 53 -8.44 6.44 4.10
CA TYR A 53 -9.36 6.30 5.23
C TYR A 53 -8.61 6.22 6.56
N PHE A 54 -7.58 5.38 6.64
CA PHE A 54 -6.80 5.18 7.87
C PHE A 54 -6.14 6.49 8.31
N SER A 55 -5.50 7.20 7.38
CA SER A 55 -4.90 8.52 7.65
C SER A 55 -5.91 9.58 8.13
N LYS A 56 -7.21 9.41 7.84
CA LYS A 56 -8.27 10.33 8.26
C LYS A 56 -8.77 10.01 9.68
N ILE A 57 -8.77 8.74 10.07
CA ILE A 57 -9.31 8.31 11.38
C ILE A 57 -8.24 8.23 12.46
N VAL A 58 -6.96 8.13 12.10
CA VAL A 58 -5.86 8.15 13.07
C VAL A 58 -5.57 9.59 13.49
N PRO A 59 -5.57 9.92 14.79
CA PRO A 59 -5.15 11.23 15.27
C PRO A 59 -3.72 11.58 14.85
N GLN A 60 -3.44 12.86 14.61
CA GLN A 60 -2.15 13.30 14.05
C GLN A 60 -0.95 13.07 14.97
N ASP A 61 -1.20 12.93 16.26
CA ASP A 61 -0.25 12.72 17.34
C ASP A 61 -0.10 11.22 17.70
N LYS A 62 -0.67 10.32 16.90
CA LYS A 62 -0.62 8.87 17.16
C LYS A 62 -0.03 8.07 15.99
N ILE A 63 0.72 7.05 16.35
CA ILE A 63 1.07 5.92 15.49
C ILE A 63 0.24 4.73 15.95
N ILE A 64 -0.40 4.04 15.01
CA ILE A 64 -1.25 2.89 15.23
C ILE A 64 -0.83 1.77 14.30
N GLU A 65 -0.52 0.62 14.88
CA GLU A 65 -0.44 -0.66 14.20
C GLU A 65 -1.64 -1.50 14.61
N ILE A 66 -2.32 -2.10 13.62
CA ILE A 66 -3.47 -2.96 13.87
C ILE A 66 -3.46 -4.13 12.90
N GLU A 67 -3.63 -5.35 13.42
CA GLU A 67 -3.75 -6.60 12.66
C GLU A 67 -5.03 -7.33 13.06
N PHE A 68 -5.85 -7.69 12.08
CA PHE A 68 -7.12 -8.40 12.31
C PHE A 68 -6.95 -9.91 12.10
N ILE A 69 -7.54 -10.69 13.00
CA ILE A 69 -7.78 -12.13 12.78
C ILE A 69 -9.12 -12.31 12.08
N ASP A 70 -10.16 -11.66 12.59
CA ASP A 70 -11.52 -11.69 12.04
C ASP A 70 -12.28 -10.39 12.35
N ASP A 71 -13.61 -10.38 12.20
CA ASP A 71 -14.45 -9.19 12.40
C ASP A 71 -14.53 -8.71 13.85
N ASN A 72 -14.20 -9.55 14.82
CA ASN A 72 -14.34 -9.30 16.26
C ASN A 72 -13.01 -9.41 17.03
N HIS A 73 -11.96 -9.97 16.42
CA HIS A 73 -10.66 -10.20 17.04
C HIS A 73 -9.52 -9.52 16.30
N LEU A 74 -8.63 -8.90 17.07
CA LEU A 74 -7.34 -8.39 16.59
C LEU A 74 -6.23 -9.34 17.06
N ASP A 75 -5.28 -9.62 16.17
CA ASP A 75 -4.04 -10.29 16.56
C ASP A 75 -3.19 -9.33 17.40
N ARG A 76 -3.16 -8.05 16.98
CA ARG A 76 -2.37 -7.00 17.62
C ARG A 76 -3.04 -5.64 17.47
N LEU A 77 -2.96 -4.82 18.52
CA LEU A 77 -3.20 -3.38 18.47
C LEU A 77 -2.12 -2.66 19.27
N GLN A 78 -1.35 -1.82 18.58
CA GLN A 78 -0.36 -0.95 19.20
C GLN A 78 -0.70 0.50 18.92
N ILE A 79 -0.66 1.33 19.96
CA ILE A 79 -0.90 2.78 19.89
C ILE A 79 0.27 3.47 20.59
N THR A 80 0.96 4.32 19.85
CA THR A 80 2.15 5.05 20.30
C THR A 80 1.95 6.54 20.10
N ASP A 81 2.35 7.33 21.09
CA ASP A 81 2.28 8.78 21.03
C ASP A 81 3.48 9.34 20.29
N ILE A 82 3.21 10.30 19.40
CA ILE A 82 4.27 11.05 18.73
C ILE A 82 4.74 12.15 19.69
N ASP A 83 5.85 11.90 20.38
CA ASP A 83 6.49 12.94 21.19
C ASP A 83 7.08 14.02 20.27
N THR A 84 6.47 15.21 20.30
CA THR A 84 6.89 16.36 19.51
C THR A 84 7.95 17.22 20.22
N ILE A 85 8.29 16.93 21.48
CA ILE A 85 9.12 17.80 22.33
C ILE A 85 10.60 17.75 21.91
N TRP A 86 11.06 16.66 21.28
CA TRP A 86 12.44 16.50 20.82
C TRP A 86 12.65 16.79 19.32
N VAL A 87 11.66 17.37 18.63
CA VAL A 87 11.75 17.73 17.21
C VAL A 87 12.46 19.08 17.03
N LYS A 88 13.68 19.21 17.56
CA LYS A 88 14.61 20.28 17.20
C LYS A 88 15.91 19.65 16.75
N ASN A 89 16.02 19.52 15.43
CA ASN A 89 17.17 19.12 14.64
C ASN A 89 17.38 17.60 14.57
N ASP A 90 17.20 17.05 13.36
CA ASP A 90 17.49 15.67 12.95
C ASP A 90 16.65 14.54 13.54
N SER A 91 15.47 14.37 12.91
CA SER A 91 14.91 13.10 12.43
C SER A 91 15.44 11.79 13.06
N PHE A 92 14.92 11.46 14.23
CA PHE A 92 14.51 10.09 14.54
C PHE A 92 13.42 10.22 15.60
N TYR A 93 12.21 9.71 15.35
CA TYR A 93 11.19 9.65 16.37
C TYR A 93 11.79 8.90 17.57
N LEU A 94 11.98 9.58 18.70
CA LEU A 94 12.13 8.90 19.97
C LEU A 94 10.77 8.25 20.20
N SER A 95 10.59 7.00 19.76
CA SER A 95 9.33 6.29 19.99
C SER A 95 9.10 6.28 21.49
N SER A 96 8.07 6.99 21.93
CA SER A 96 7.53 6.78 23.25
C SER A 96 7.13 5.30 23.33
N TYR A 97 7.28 4.68 24.50
CA TYR A 97 6.72 3.34 24.69
C TYR A 97 5.24 3.37 24.30
N PRO A 98 4.72 2.35 23.60
CA PRO A 98 3.32 2.33 23.23
C PRO A 98 2.46 2.49 24.48
N GLN A 99 1.50 3.43 24.44
CA GLN A 99 0.56 3.61 25.54
C GLN A 99 -0.38 2.41 25.67
N PHE A 100 -0.56 1.69 24.57
CA PHE A 100 -1.37 0.48 24.47
C PHE A 100 -0.69 -0.47 23.50
N SER A 101 -0.43 -1.69 23.93
CA SER A 101 0.22 -2.72 23.11
C SER A 101 -0.25 -4.09 23.59
N GLU A 102 -1.32 -4.58 22.98
CA GLU A 102 -1.93 -5.85 23.35
C GLU A 102 -1.99 -6.81 22.16
N TRP A 103 -2.08 -8.10 22.49
CA TRP A 103 -2.22 -9.21 21.55
C TRP A 103 -3.50 -10.00 21.86
N ASP A 104 -4.05 -10.71 20.86
CA ASP A 104 -5.26 -11.55 21.01
C ASP A 104 -6.45 -10.82 21.67
N ILE A 105 -6.90 -9.75 21.00
CA ILE A 105 -7.82 -8.76 21.55
C ILE A 105 -9.24 -8.99 21.03
N TYR A 106 -10.20 -9.20 21.93
CA TYR A 106 -11.61 -9.10 21.60
C TYR A 106 -12.04 -7.63 21.58
N ILE A 107 -12.35 -7.09 20.40
CA ILE A 107 -12.65 -5.65 20.18
C ILE A 107 -13.72 -5.12 21.15
N SER A 108 -14.69 -5.97 21.51
CA SER A 108 -15.82 -5.59 22.36
C SER A 108 -15.54 -5.56 23.87
N LYS A 109 -14.42 -6.16 24.30
CA LYS A 109 -14.13 -6.48 25.71
C LYS A 109 -12.78 -5.94 26.15
N ASP A 110 -11.76 -6.08 25.32
CA ASP A 110 -10.37 -5.93 25.74
C ASP A 110 -9.80 -4.53 25.44
N ILE A 111 -10.46 -3.74 24.61
CA ILE A 111 -10.05 -2.36 24.33
C ILE A 111 -10.73 -1.42 25.33
N PRO A 112 -9.97 -0.74 26.22
CA PRO A 112 -10.57 0.17 27.19
C PRO A 112 -11.27 1.37 26.53
N ASP A 113 -12.38 1.81 27.12
CA ASP A 113 -13.11 3.00 26.63
C ASP A 113 -12.25 4.26 26.60
N SER A 114 -11.25 4.38 27.49
CA SER A 114 -10.30 5.49 27.48
C SER A 114 -9.47 5.53 26.19
N ILE A 115 -8.98 4.37 25.74
CA ILE A 115 -8.24 4.24 24.48
C ILE A 115 -9.14 4.59 23.30
N LEU A 116 -10.38 4.10 23.28
CA LEU A 116 -11.35 4.42 22.23
C LEU A 116 -11.67 5.92 22.19
N SER A 117 -11.84 6.54 23.36
CA SER A 117 -12.12 7.96 23.48
C SER A 117 -10.96 8.82 22.97
N GLU A 118 -9.71 8.45 23.27
CA GLU A 118 -8.52 9.18 22.79
C GLU A 118 -8.37 9.10 21.27
N LEU A 119 -8.69 7.96 20.67
CA LEU A 119 -8.69 7.79 19.22
C LEU A 119 -9.92 8.40 18.53
N ASN A 120 -10.96 8.74 19.30
CA ASN A 120 -12.31 9.01 18.79
C ASN A 120 -12.83 7.84 17.93
N TRP A 121 -12.57 6.61 18.36
CA TRP A 121 -12.98 5.38 17.69
C TRP A 121 -14.15 4.72 18.40
N ASN A 122 -14.88 3.89 17.67
CA ASN A 122 -15.92 3.03 18.20
C ASN A 122 -15.94 1.70 17.43
N LYS A 123 -16.84 0.78 17.80
CA LYS A 123 -16.98 -0.53 17.14
C LYS A 123 -17.20 -0.43 15.62
N GLN A 124 -17.89 0.61 15.15
CA GLN A 124 -18.11 0.82 13.72
C GLN A 124 -16.82 1.24 12.99
N THR A 125 -15.89 1.91 13.67
CA THR A 125 -14.56 2.22 13.12
C THR A 125 -13.81 0.93 12.78
N PHE A 126 -13.74 -0.02 13.71
CA PHE A 126 -13.07 -1.31 13.47
C PHE A 126 -13.71 -2.09 12.33
N LYS A 127 -15.05 -2.18 12.31
CA LYS A 127 -15.78 -2.85 11.22
C LYS A 127 -15.50 -2.21 9.85
N THR A 128 -15.46 -0.88 9.81
CA THR A 128 -15.18 -0.14 8.57
C THR A 128 -13.73 -0.33 8.13
N LEU A 129 -12.78 -0.32 9.06
CA LEU A 129 -11.38 -0.57 8.79
C LEU A 129 -11.15 -2.00 8.29
N LYS A 130 -11.72 -3.01 8.95
CA LYS A 130 -11.67 -4.41 8.54
C LYS A 130 -12.21 -4.60 7.12
N SER A 131 -13.38 -4.03 6.82
CA SER A 131 -13.96 -4.10 5.47
C SER A 131 -13.05 -3.49 4.40
N LYS A 132 -12.29 -2.44 4.72
CA LYS A 132 -11.34 -1.81 3.78
C LYS A 132 -10.06 -2.62 3.63
N LEU A 133 -9.58 -3.22 4.71
CA LEU A 133 -8.49 -4.18 4.68
C LEU A 133 -8.86 -5.38 3.79
N ASP A 134 -10.02 -5.98 4.01
CA ASP A 134 -10.51 -7.10 3.20
C ASP A 134 -10.66 -6.74 1.72
N ALA A 135 -11.21 -5.56 1.41
CA ALA A 135 -11.32 -5.07 0.04
C ALA A 135 -9.96 -4.87 -0.61
N ALA A 136 -8.94 -4.49 0.15
CA ALA A 136 -7.57 -4.34 -0.30
C ALA A 136 -6.78 -5.66 -0.31
N GLY A 137 -7.38 -6.77 0.11
CA GLY A 137 -6.70 -8.04 0.31
C GLY A 137 -5.60 -7.97 1.37
N CYS A 138 -5.79 -7.18 2.42
CA CYS A 138 -4.85 -6.98 3.52
C CYS A 138 -5.49 -7.37 4.86
N ILE A 139 -4.65 -7.61 5.87
CA ILE A 139 -5.07 -7.96 7.24
C ILE A 139 -4.55 -6.96 8.29
N SER A 140 -3.52 -6.18 7.96
CA SER A 140 -2.94 -5.20 8.88
C SER A 140 -2.53 -3.90 8.20
N ILE A 141 -2.44 -2.84 9.01
CA ILE A 141 -1.93 -1.53 8.59
C ILE A 141 -1.19 -0.84 9.75
N ASN A 142 -0.08 -0.18 9.43
CA ASN A 142 0.68 0.71 10.31
C ASN A 142 0.88 2.07 9.60
N ASN A 143 0.55 3.18 10.26
CA ASN A 143 0.66 4.54 9.70
C ASN A 143 2.02 5.25 9.92
N GLU A 144 3.07 4.52 10.29
CA GLU A 144 4.44 5.01 10.26
C GLU A 144 4.87 5.47 8.85
N SER A 145 6.09 5.99 8.75
CA SER A 145 6.72 6.34 7.48
C SER A 145 7.89 5.40 7.23
N PRO A 146 7.79 4.43 6.31
CA PRO A 146 6.69 4.22 5.35
C PRO A 146 5.44 3.59 5.97
N ILE A 147 4.31 3.73 5.27
CA ILE A 147 3.08 3.03 5.64
C ILE A 147 3.27 1.55 5.33
N ILE A 148 2.99 0.68 6.30
CA ILE A 148 3.15 -0.77 6.17
C ILE A 148 1.78 -1.42 6.10
N LEU A 149 1.55 -2.28 5.10
CA LEU A 149 0.31 -3.03 4.90
C LEU A 149 0.61 -4.53 4.90
N GLY A 150 0.12 -5.28 5.88
CA GLY A 150 0.21 -6.73 5.86
C GLY A 150 -0.81 -7.32 4.88
N HIS A 151 -0.33 -7.94 3.81
CA HIS A 151 -1.18 -8.58 2.81
C HIS A 151 -1.73 -9.91 3.31
N LYS A 152 -0.85 -10.78 3.79
CA LYS A 152 -1.19 -12.15 4.12
C LYS A 152 -0.17 -12.73 5.10
N ARG A 153 -0.69 -13.35 6.15
CA ARG A 153 0.06 -14.24 7.03
C ARG A 153 -0.02 -15.68 6.53
N ASN A 154 1.10 -16.37 6.57
CA ASN A 154 1.17 -17.82 6.48
C ASN A 154 1.87 -18.35 7.75
N LEU A 155 2.02 -19.67 7.89
CA LEU A 155 2.61 -20.29 9.09
C LEU A 155 4.02 -19.79 9.43
N LEU A 156 4.75 -19.26 8.46
CA LEU A 156 6.15 -18.90 8.55
C LEU A 156 6.38 -17.39 8.45
N GLY A 157 5.34 -16.55 8.43
CA GLY A 157 5.55 -15.13 8.25
C GLY A 157 4.44 -14.34 7.58
N MET A 158 4.70 -13.05 7.37
CA MET A 158 3.79 -12.10 6.75
C MET A 158 4.44 -11.43 5.54
N THR A 159 3.71 -11.39 4.44
CA THR A 159 4.06 -10.50 3.32
C THR A 159 3.50 -9.11 3.58
N SER A 160 4.35 -8.09 3.51
CA SER A 160 3.98 -6.71 3.77
C SER A 160 4.38 -5.79 2.62
N TYR A 161 3.56 -4.78 2.33
CA TYR A 161 3.88 -3.70 1.42
C TYR A 161 4.36 -2.47 2.19
N TYR A 162 5.46 -1.87 1.73
CA TYR A 162 6.03 -0.64 2.26
C TYR A 162 5.74 0.48 1.27
N VAL A 163 4.92 1.45 1.67
CA VAL A 163 4.41 2.53 0.81
C VAL A 163 5.01 3.88 1.23
N TYR A 164 5.94 4.38 0.42
CA TYR A 164 6.72 5.59 0.68
C TYR A 164 6.05 6.85 0.12
N LYS A 165 4.95 7.32 0.74
CA LYS A 165 4.22 8.52 0.25
C LYS A 165 4.88 9.86 0.59
N LYS A 166 5.55 9.95 1.74
CA LYS A 166 6.09 11.21 2.28
C LYS A 166 7.63 11.24 2.32
N THR A 167 8.28 10.26 1.70
CA THR A 167 9.75 10.14 1.72
C THR A 167 10.35 10.98 0.60
N ASP A 168 11.36 11.79 0.90
CA ASP A 168 12.03 12.57 -0.12
C ASP A 168 12.77 11.65 -1.12
N PRO A 169 12.92 12.06 -2.39
CA PRO A 169 13.50 11.21 -3.42
C PRO A 169 14.95 10.77 -3.14
N ASN A 170 15.75 11.59 -2.44
CA ASN A 170 17.14 11.25 -2.13
C ASN A 170 17.20 10.17 -1.04
N THR A 171 16.42 10.31 0.02
CA THR A 171 16.28 9.27 1.05
C THR A 171 15.72 7.99 0.46
N LEU A 172 14.70 8.06 -0.41
CA LEU A 172 14.16 6.87 -1.07
C LEU A 172 15.20 6.18 -1.95
N LYS A 173 16.05 6.94 -2.65
CA LYS A 173 17.18 6.39 -3.41
C LYS A 173 18.19 5.71 -2.48
N GLN A 174 18.49 6.29 -1.32
CA GLN A 174 19.36 5.68 -0.32
C GLN A 174 18.78 4.37 0.21
N ILE A 175 17.50 4.34 0.57
CA ILE A 175 16.79 3.13 1.03
C ILE A 175 16.87 2.03 -0.04
N LYS A 176 16.58 2.37 -1.31
CA LYS A 176 16.67 1.42 -2.43
C LYS A 176 18.08 0.85 -2.62
N ASN A 177 19.11 1.66 -2.41
CA ASN A 177 20.50 1.24 -2.58
C ASN A 177 21.00 0.42 -1.39
N ALA A 178 20.49 0.69 -0.18
CA ALA A 178 20.94 0.06 1.06
C ALA A 178 20.18 -1.23 1.40
N SER A 179 18.91 -1.35 1.00
CA SER A 179 18.08 -2.49 1.37
C SER A 179 18.35 -3.70 0.48
N THR A 180 18.65 -4.84 1.09
CA THR A 180 18.80 -6.14 0.42
C THR A 180 17.54 -7.00 0.48
N GLU A 181 16.59 -6.64 1.33
CA GLU A 181 15.39 -7.45 1.63
C GLU A 181 14.11 -6.85 1.03
N LEU A 182 14.09 -5.54 0.78
CA LEU A 182 12.95 -4.87 0.15
C LEU A 182 12.98 -5.07 -1.37
N HIS A 183 11.92 -5.67 -1.88
CA HIS A 183 11.73 -5.87 -3.31
C HIS A 183 10.89 -4.73 -3.90
N PHE A 184 11.56 -3.72 -4.45
CA PHE A 184 10.90 -2.58 -5.11
C PHE A 184 10.32 -2.97 -6.47
N PHE A 185 9.08 -2.54 -6.74
CA PHE A 185 8.39 -2.82 -8.01
C PHE A 185 7.60 -1.61 -8.58
N CYS A 186 7.52 -0.52 -7.81
CA CYS A 186 7.13 0.82 -8.25
C CYS A 186 8.10 1.82 -7.63
N ASP A 187 8.10 3.07 -8.10
CA ASP A 187 9.06 4.06 -7.61
C ASP A 187 9.02 4.29 -6.10
N SER A 188 7.86 4.10 -5.46
CA SER A 188 7.64 4.34 -4.04
C SER A 188 7.00 3.16 -3.30
N VAL A 189 7.09 1.95 -3.84
CA VAL A 189 6.49 0.74 -3.23
C VAL A 189 7.46 -0.43 -3.31
N ALA A 190 7.63 -1.09 -2.18
CA ALA A 190 8.32 -2.37 -2.06
C ALA A 190 7.44 -3.40 -1.35
N TRP A 191 7.78 -4.68 -1.51
CA TRP A 191 7.28 -5.74 -0.65
C TRP A 191 8.43 -6.39 0.13
N TYR A 192 8.09 -6.95 1.28
CA TYR A 192 8.99 -7.71 2.15
C TYR A 192 8.24 -8.93 2.68
N TYR A 193 8.97 -10.02 2.91
CA TYR A 193 8.44 -11.18 3.60
C TYR A 193 9.14 -11.32 4.95
N ASP A 194 8.42 -10.98 6.01
CA ASP A 194 8.91 -11.15 7.38
C ASP A 194 8.64 -12.55 7.87
N THR A 195 9.68 -13.31 8.23
CA THR A 195 9.51 -14.65 8.79
C THR A 195 8.97 -14.66 10.23
N GLY A 196 8.82 -13.49 10.86
CA GLY A 196 8.28 -13.34 12.21
C GLY A 196 9.11 -14.11 13.22
N ALA A 197 10.40 -13.74 13.35
CA ALA A 197 11.38 -14.42 14.18
C ALA A 197 10.77 -14.91 15.52
N LEU A 198 10.79 -16.24 15.72
CA LEU A 198 10.50 -16.93 16.97
C LEU A 198 11.56 -16.62 18.04
#